data_AF-A0A1A6FZZ0-F1
#
_entry.id   AF-A0A1A6FZZ0-F1
#
_cell.length_a   1.000
_cell.length_b   1.000
_cell.length_c   1.000
_cell.angle_alpha   90.00
_cell.angle_beta   90.00
_cell.angle_gamma   90.00
#
_symmetry.space_group_name_H-M   'P 1'
#
loop_
_entity.id
_entity.type
_entity.pdbx_description
1 polymer ?
#
loop_
_entity_poly.entity_id
_entity_poly.type
_entity_poly.pdbx_seq_one_letter_code
_entity_poly.pdbx_strand_id
1 'polypeptide(L)'
;VTLLSFLVETEVSFLDYIKGGTQINFTVAIDFTASNGNPAQPTSLHYMNPYQLNAYGMALKAVGEIVQDYDSDKMFPALGFGAKLPPDGRISHEFAL
;
A
#
# COMPACT_ATOMS: atom_id res chain seq x y z
N VAL A 1 -20.06 -47.75 -16.51
CA VAL A 1 -20.14 -46.47 -15.76
C VAL A 1 -20.96 -45.51 -16.59
N THR A 2 -22.03 -44.93 -16.06
CA THR A 2 -22.97 -44.05 -16.78
C THR A 2 -22.92 -42.66 -16.15
N LEU A 3 -22.66 -41.62 -16.95
CA LEU A 3 -22.61 -40.23 -16.49
C LEU A 3 -24.06 -39.70 -16.39
N LEU A 4 -24.47 -39.24 -15.21
CA LEU A 4 -25.85 -38.80 -14.96
C LEU A 4 -26.10 -37.32 -15.32
N SER A 5 -25.07 -36.47 -15.23
CA SER A 5 -25.12 -35.08 -15.69
C SER A 5 -23.70 -34.51 -15.83
N PHE A 6 -23.56 -33.48 -16.66
CA PHE A 6 -22.34 -32.70 -16.84
C PHE A 6 -22.72 -31.27 -17.17
N LEU A 7 -22.06 -30.31 -16.53
CA LEU A 7 -22.28 -28.88 -16.72
C LEU A 7 -20.94 -28.22 -17.02
N VAL A 8 -20.92 -27.36 -18.03
CA VAL A 8 -19.78 -26.49 -18.33
C VAL A 8 -20.21 -25.07 -18.02
N GLU A 9 -19.49 -24.42 -17.11
CA GLU A 9 -19.69 -23.02 -16.77
C GLU A 9 -18.49 -22.21 -17.24
N THR A 10 -18.74 -20.97 -17.65
CA THR A 10 -17.67 -20.01 -17.93
C THR A 10 -17.41 -19.20 -16.67
N GLU A 11 -16.19 -19.29 -16.15
CA GLU A 11 -15.73 -18.46 -15.05
C GLU A 11 -14.95 -17.27 -15.60
N VAL A 12 -15.30 -16.07 -15.15
CA VAL A 12 -14.55 -14.85 -15.49
C VAL A 12 -13.34 -14.79 -14.57
N SER A 13 -12.15 -14.77 -15.15
CA SER A 13 -10.89 -14.74 -14.41
C SER A 13 -10.47 -13.31 -14.06
N PHE A 14 -9.55 -13.17 -13.10
CA PHE A 14 -8.87 -11.90 -12.82
C PHE A 14 -8.31 -11.24 -14.09
N LEU A 15 -7.71 -12.04 -14.98
CA LEU A 15 -7.08 -11.52 -16.19
C LEU A 15 -8.11 -10.98 -17.19
N ASP A 16 -9.34 -11.50 -17.20
CA ASP A 16 -10.40 -10.99 -18.06
C ASP A 16 -10.81 -9.57 -17.65
N TYR A 17 -10.85 -9.28 -16.34
CA TYR A 17 -11.06 -7.92 -15.83
C TYR A 17 -9.94 -6.97 -16.22
N ILE A 18 -8.67 -7.38 -16.05
CA ILE A 18 -7.51 -6.56 -16.41
C ILE A 18 -7.48 -6.28 -17.92
N LYS A 19 -7.71 -7.31 -18.76
CA LYS A 19 -7.83 -7.15 -20.22
C LYS A 19 -9.00 -6.25 -20.62
N GLY A 20 -10.08 -6.26 -19.84
CA GLY A 20 -11.23 -5.39 -19.99
C GLY A 20 -10.99 -3.93 -19.59
N GLY A 21 -9.79 -3.57 -19.13
CA GLY A 21 -9.42 -2.21 -18.72
C GLY A 21 -9.68 -1.90 -17.25
N THR A 22 -9.94 -2.90 -16.41
CA THR A 22 -10.04 -2.72 -14.96
C THR A 22 -8.66 -2.33 -14.41
N GLN A 23 -8.63 -1.31 -13.57
CA GLN A 23 -7.43 -0.82 -12.91
C GLN A 23 -7.47 -1.16 -11.41
N ILE A 24 -6.29 -1.29 -10.80
CA ILE A 24 -6.12 -1.48 -9.35
C ILE A 24 -5.45 -0.22 -8.79
N ASN A 25 -6.23 0.59 -8.09
CA ASN A 25 -5.72 1.78 -7.42
C ASN A 25 -4.95 1.39 -6.15
N PHE A 26 -3.79 1.99 -5.95
CA PHE A 26 -2.96 1.80 -4.76
C PHE A 26 -2.97 3.05 -3.86
N THR A 27 -3.42 2.87 -2.62
CA THR A 27 -3.39 3.90 -1.58
C THR A 27 -2.57 3.37 -0.39
N VAL A 28 -1.75 4.25 0.20
CA VAL A 28 -0.89 3.90 1.34
C VAL A 28 -1.17 4.80 2.53
N ALA A 29 -1.15 4.22 3.74
CA ALA A 29 -1.24 4.95 5.00
C ALA A 29 -0.05 4.55 5.92
N ILE A 30 0.74 5.53 6.34
CA ILE A 30 1.95 5.33 7.15
C ILE A 30 1.66 5.73 8.61
N ASP A 31 2.02 4.85 9.54
CA ASP A 31 1.89 5.07 10.98
C ASP A 31 3.05 5.96 11.50
N PHE A 32 2.74 7.15 12.01
CA PHE A 32 3.68 8.10 12.62
C PHE A 32 3.55 8.19 14.15
N THR A 33 2.93 7.19 14.80
CA THR A 33 2.82 7.13 16.25
C THR A 33 4.18 6.99 16.94
N ALA A 34 4.27 7.48 18.17
CA ALA A 34 5.51 7.52 18.95
C ALA A 34 6.12 6.14 19.26
N SER A 35 5.37 5.05 19.16
CA SER A 35 5.86 3.68 19.34
C SER A 35 6.95 3.30 18.33
N ASN A 36 7.00 3.98 17.17
CA ASN A 36 8.06 3.80 16.16
C ASN A 36 9.42 4.38 16.57
N GLY A 37 9.48 5.13 17.67
CA GLY A 37 10.71 5.80 18.12
C GLY A 37 11.02 7.08 17.33
N ASN A 38 12.06 7.79 17.75
CA ASN A 38 12.50 9.02 17.11
C ASN A 38 13.26 8.70 15.80
N PRO A 39 12.84 9.20 14.62
CA PRO A 39 13.50 8.93 13.33
C PRO A 39 14.98 9.27 13.26
N ALA A 40 15.49 10.13 14.15
CA ALA A 40 16.92 10.44 14.28
C ALA A 40 17.74 9.32 14.94
N GLN A 41 17.08 8.35 15.57
CA GLN A 41 17.72 7.24 16.28
C GLN A 41 17.78 5.99 15.38
N PRO A 42 18.94 5.30 15.29
CA PRO A 42 19.08 4.08 14.50
C PRO A 42 18.13 2.92 14.87
N THR A 43 17.56 2.96 16.08
CA THR A 43 16.59 1.97 16.58
C THR A 43 15.16 2.24 16.13
N SER A 44 14.88 3.39 15.52
CA SER A 44 13.54 3.74 15.06
C SER A 44 13.15 2.97 13.81
N LEU A 45 11.88 2.57 13.72
CA LEU A 45 11.30 1.98 12.50
C LEU A 45 11.23 2.98 11.34
N HIS A 46 11.29 4.28 11.64
CA HIS A 46 11.36 5.37 10.66
C HIS A 46 12.79 5.86 10.40
N TYR A 47 13.82 5.21 10.96
CA TYR A 47 15.20 5.62 10.74
C TYR A 47 15.57 5.56 9.25
N MET A 48 16.13 6.65 8.73
CA MET A 48 16.55 6.75 7.32
C MET A 48 18.03 6.41 7.20
N ASN A 49 18.34 5.13 7.01
CA ASN A 49 19.70 4.68 6.77
C ASN A 49 20.12 4.99 5.31
N PRO A 50 21.31 5.56 5.05
CA PRO A 50 21.78 5.88 3.70
C PRO A 50 22.02 4.65 2.80
N TYR A 51 22.12 3.44 3.34
CA TYR A 51 22.44 2.22 2.60
C TYR A 51 21.28 1.23 2.49
N GLN A 52 20.25 1.35 3.34
CA GLN A 52 19.15 0.38 3.41
C GLN A 52 17.82 1.05 3.73
N LEU A 53 16.75 0.58 3.09
CA LEU A 53 15.39 0.98 3.43
C LEU A 53 14.98 0.46 4.80
N ASN A 54 14.24 1.28 5.55
CA ASN A 54 13.58 0.84 6.77
C ASN A 54 12.37 -0.07 6.45
N ALA A 55 11.71 -0.58 7.49
CA ALA A 55 10.59 -1.50 7.34
C ALA A 55 9.45 -0.91 6.48
N TYR A 56 9.13 0.36 6.66
CA TYR A 56 8.13 1.06 5.85
C TYR A 56 8.59 1.16 4.39
N GLY A 57 9.80 1.65 4.14
CA GLY A 57 10.35 1.76 2.79
C GLY A 57 10.41 0.42 2.04
N MET A 58 10.79 -0.66 2.73
CA MET A 58 10.77 -2.01 2.15
C MET A 58 9.36 -2.45 1.78
N ALA A 59 8.37 -2.21 2.66
CA ALA A 59 6.98 -2.58 2.40
C ALA A 59 6.39 -1.78 1.22
N LEU A 60 6.59 -0.46 1.21
CA LEU A 60 6.17 0.42 0.11
C LEU A 60 6.77 -0.03 -1.22
N LYS A 61 8.07 -0.36 -1.24
CA LYS A 61 8.73 -0.85 -2.44
C LYS A 61 8.15 -2.19 -2.90
N ALA A 62 8.06 -3.17 -2.00
CA ALA A 62 7.62 -4.52 -2.33
C ALA A 62 6.18 -4.57 -2.90
N VAL A 63 5.28 -3.74 -2.38
CA VAL A 63 3.89 -3.67 -2.86
C VAL A 63 3.79 -2.75 -4.07
N GLY A 64 4.39 -1.55 -4.00
CA GLY A 64 4.30 -0.53 -5.03
C GLY A 64 4.96 -0.95 -6.35
N GLU A 65 6.05 -1.73 -6.32
CA GLU A 65 6.68 -2.28 -7.54
C GLU A 65 5.77 -3.23 -8.32
N ILE A 66 4.80 -3.86 -7.66
CA ILE A 66 3.87 -4.79 -8.30
C ILE A 66 2.59 -4.07 -8.71
N VAL A 67 1.97 -3.35 -7.77
CA VAL A 67 0.62 -2.81 -7.98
C VAL A 67 0.62 -1.65 -8.98
N GLN A 68 1.73 -0.90 -9.09
CA GLN A 68 1.81 0.26 -10.00
C GLN A 68 1.56 -0.07 -11.47
N ASP A 69 1.77 -1.31 -11.90
CA ASP A 69 1.57 -1.71 -13.30
C ASP A 69 0.10 -1.99 -13.64
N TYR A 70 -0.76 -2.02 -12.63
CA TYR A 70 -2.22 -2.16 -12.76
C TYR A 70 -2.95 -0.82 -12.67
N ASP A 71 -2.21 0.29 -12.52
CA ASP A 71 -2.73 1.65 -12.47
C ASP A 71 -2.17 2.46 -13.65
N SER A 72 -3.04 3.06 -14.44
CA SER A 72 -2.66 3.75 -15.67
C SER A 72 -2.08 5.14 -15.42
N ASP A 73 -2.54 5.85 -14.39
CA ASP A 73 -2.06 7.21 -14.09
C ASP A 73 -0.90 7.21 -13.10
N LYS A 74 -0.70 6.11 -12.37
CA LYS A 74 0.34 5.92 -11.36
C LYS A 74 0.32 7.00 -10.28
N MET A 75 -0.86 7.53 -9.98
CA MET A 75 -1.08 8.55 -8.96
C MET A 75 -1.57 7.89 -7.67
N PHE A 76 -0.66 7.74 -6.71
CA PHE A 76 -0.94 7.03 -5.46
C PHE A 76 -1.25 8.00 -4.32
N PRO A 77 -2.48 8.01 -3.76
CA PRO A 77 -2.74 8.73 -2.54
C PRO A 77 -1.88 8.18 -1.39
N ALA A 78 -1.16 9.08 -0.74
CA ALA A 78 -0.31 8.77 0.40
C ALA A 78 -0.80 9.52 1.63
N LEU A 79 -1.06 8.75 2.69
CA LEU A 79 -1.63 9.23 3.94
C LEU A 79 -0.69 8.91 5.11
N GLY A 80 -0.76 9.72 6.16
CA GLY A 80 -0.14 9.46 7.45
C GLY A 80 -1.19 9.50 8.57
N PHE A 81 -0.90 8.84 9.69
CA PHE A 81 -1.73 8.93 10.89
C PHE A 81 -0.89 8.87 12.17
N GLY A 82 -1.43 9.37 13.28
CA GLY A 82 -0.79 9.28 14.60
C GLY A 82 0.31 10.31 14.89
N ALA A 83 0.39 11.38 14.07
CA ALA A 83 1.35 12.47 14.26
C ALA A 83 0.69 13.73 14.83
N LYS A 84 1.48 14.58 15.47
CA LYS A 84 1.10 15.96 15.79
C LYS A 84 1.48 16.85 14.60
N LEU A 85 0.51 17.54 14.01
CA LEU A 85 0.75 18.38 12.84
C LEU A 85 0.94 19.85 13.23
N PRO A 86 1.85 20.59 12.55
CA PRO A 86 1.91 22.04 12.68
C PRO A 86 0.65 22.69 12.07
N PRO A 87 0.28 23.92 12.49
CA PRO A 87 0.95 24.76 13.49
C PRO A 87 0.50 24.51 14.94
N ASP A 88 -0.65 23.89 15.15
CA ASP A 88 -1.29 23.78 16.46
C ASP A 88 -0.89 22.53 17.27
N GLY A 89 -0.13 21.61 16.65
CA GLY A 89 0.35 20.40 17.30
C GLY A 89 -0.77 19.41 17.64
N ARG A 90 -1.95 19.55 17.01
CA ARG A 90 -3.06 18.60 17.21
C ARG A 90 -2.67 17.25 16.62
N ILE A 91 -3.07 16.19 17.33
CA ILE A 91 -2.94 14.83 16.83
C ILE A 91 -3.87 14.68 15.64
N SER A 92 -3.32 14.27 14.50
CA SER A 92 -4.11 13.86 13.35
C SER A 92 -4.12 12.35 13.23
N HIS A 93 -5.30 11.81 12.96
CA HIS A 93 -5.51 10.40 12.66
C HIS A 93 -5.54 10.12 11.15
N GLU A 94 -5.43 11.17 10.33
CA GLU A 94 -5.37 11.06 8.87
C GLU A 94 -4.87 12.40 8.30
N PHE A 95 -3.80 12.37 7.52
CA PHE A 95 -3.30 13.54 6.81
C PHE A 95 -2.63 13.13 5.50
N ALA A 96 -2.72 13.99 4.49
CA ALA A 96 -1.99 13.78 3.25
C ALA A 96 -0.47 13.94 3.48
N LEU A 97 0.33 13.06 2.88
CA LEU A 97 1.79 13.12 2.86
C LEU A 97 2.33 13.97 1.72
#